data_AF-A0A849QEE2-F1
#
_entry.id   AF-A0A849QEE2-F1
#
_cell.length_a   1.000
_cell.length_b   1.000
_cell.length_c   1.000
_cell.angle_alpha   90.00
_cell.angle_beta   90.00
_cell.angle_gamma   90.00
#
_symmetry.space_group_name_H-M   'P 1'
#
loop_
_entity.id
_entity.type
_entity.pdbx_description
1 polymer ?
#
loop_
_entity_poly.entity_id
_entity_poly.type
_entity_poly.pdbx_seq_one_letter_code
_entity_poly.pdbx_strand_id
1 'polypeptide(L)'
;MAQTESTESFVSRTPPPAQSPGKISRFAGIGGFLGIAAAGLGLVTGAPLLPIPSIGALTLKDPIFYWTSTAFVALLVISLLLQLIGSGSLRRRLESGYPAVLLLTFLVGIPLVILIPFGGMYWNLPGQVASYVTNLAILGSIFAILWQLWSIVYVDSSKTYTGLLAGILNAFWIPVLAIGMGLSNYSIANPGLAPIAAVVTAAAYAMLLVGQLMVVKFWWSPITSVREFGRSSDTAKFAFGITGLLTFIIGAAAIVFGPFALIGTNLTEVWRPWSTMADATTYVTDPAFIYALCLSLLFWVMLAPRLGARELRATHIGADV
;
A
#
# COMPACT_ATOMS: atom_id res chain seq x y z
N MET A 1 -16.25 -38.20 -42.12
CA MET A 1 -17.45 -39.03 -41.91
C MET A 1 -17.58 -39.31 -40.42
N ALA A 2 -18.75 -38.99 -39.87
CA ALA A 2 -19.37 -39.44 -38.61
C ALA A 2 -18.68 -39.13 -37.26
N GLN A 3 -19.29 -38.19 -36.53
CA GLN A 3 -19.36 -38.16 -35.07
C GLN A 3 -19.93 -39.48 -34.51
N THR A 4 -19.51 -39.85 -33.31
CA THR A 4 -20.46 -40.26 -32.25
C THR A 4 -19.92 -39.75 -30.92
N GLU A 5 -20.82 -39.05 -30.23
CA GLU A 5 -20.64 -38.32 -28.98
C GLU A 5 -20.81 -39.24 -27.76
N SER A 6 -20.48 -38.65 -26.61
CA SER A 6 -21.22 -38.79 -25.35
C SER A 6 -21.19 -40.16 -24.66
N THR A 7 -20.39 -40.23 -23.59
CA THR A 7 -20.73 -40.98 -22.34
C THR A 7 -19.73 -40.65 -21.23
N GLU A 8 -19.53 -39.36 -20.93
CA GLU A 8 -19.26 -38.97 -19.54
C GLU A 8 -20.29 -37.90 -19.16
N SER A 9 -21.51 -38.39 -19.01
CA SER A 9 -22.64 -37.64 -18.53
C SER A 9 -22.77 -37.81 -17.01
N PHE A 10 -23.14 -36.72 -16.36
CA PHE A 10 -24.24 -36.74 -15.39
C PHE A 10 -24.08 -37.38 -14.01
N VAL A 11 -22.87 -37.51 -13.44
CA VAL A 11 -22.76 -37.84 -12.00
C VAL A 11 -22.18 -36.66 -11.21
N SER A 12 -23.05 -36.08 -10.38
CA SER A 12 -22.87 -34.99 -9.43
C SER A 12 -22.92 -33.54 -9.94
N ARG A 13 -23.92 -33.22 -10.78
CA ARG A 13 -24.62 -31.91 -10.64
C ARG A 13 -25.52 -31.96 -9.40
N THR A 14 -24.92 -32.06 -8.23
CA THR A 14 -25.52 -31.43 -7.06
C THR A 14 -25.19 -29.94 -7.23
N PRO A 15 -26.16 -29.02 -7.38
CA PRO A 15 -25.83 -27.62 -7.15
C PRO A 15 -25.14 -27.58 -5.78
N PRO A 16 -23.97 -26.91 -5.65
CA PRO A 16 -23.32 -26.82 -4.35
C PRO A 16 -24.40 -26.37 -3.37
N PRO A 17 -24.66 -27.13 -2.29
CA PRO A 17 -25.75 -26.83 -1.38
C PRO A 17 -25.62 -25.37 -1.03
N ALA A 18 -26.68 -24.58 -1.27
CA ALA A 18 -26.71 -23.14 -1.15
C ALA A 18 -25.85 -22.76 0.06
N GLN A 19 -24.60 -22.37 -0.21
CA GLN A 19 -23.62 -22.26 0.85
C GLN A 19 -24.17 -21.18 1.74
N SER A 20 -24.48 -21.51 3.00
CA SER A 20 -24.78 -20.49 4.02
C SER A 20 -23.81 -19.35 3.78
N PRO A 21 -24.22 -18.07 3.74
CA PRO A 21 -23.39 -16.98 3.25
C PRO A 21 -22.16 -16.86 4.14
N GLY A 22 -21.13 -17.64 3.79
CA GLY A 22 -19.95 -17.84 4.59
C GLY A 22 -19.17 -16.55 4.54
N LYS A 23 -18.60 -16.14 5.68
CA LYS A 23 -17.67 -15.03 5.68
C LYS A 23 -16.45 -15.40 4.82
N ILE A 24 -15.82 -14.42 4.18
CA ILE A 24 -14.56 -14.67 3.45
C ILE A 24 -13.56 -15.35 4.38
N SER A 25 -13.22 -14.75 5.52
CA SER A 25 -12.40 -15.38 6.55
C SER A 25 -12.53 -14.66 7.88
N ARG A 26 -12.98 -15.37 8.93
CA ARG A 26 -13.02 -14.80 10.28
C ARG A 26 -11.61 -14.54 10.83
N PHE A 27 -10.68 -15.46 10.57
CA PHE A 27 -9.31 -15.43 11.06
C PHE A 27 -8.50 -14.30 10.40
N ALA A 28 -8.63 -14.10 9.08
CA ALA A 28 -7.93 -13.01 8.40
C ALA A 28 -8.35 -11.62 8.93
N GLY A 29 -9.61 -11.46 9.33
CA GLY A 29 -10.10 -10.24 9.97
C GLY A 29 -9.41 -9.93 11.30
N ILE A 30 -8.88 -10.93 12.02
CA ILE A 30 -8.10 -10.69 13.25
C ILE A 30 -6.81 -9.93 12.93
N GLY A 31 -6.19 -10.22 11.78
CA GLY A 31 -5.05 -9.45 11.28
C GLY A 31 -5.36 -7.96 11.18
N GLY A 32 -6.57 -7.60 10.73
CA GLY A 32 -6.98 -6.20 10.65
C GLY A 32 -6.95 -5.46 12.00
N PHE A 33 -7.20 -6.12 13.13
CA PHE A 33 -7.06 -5.50 14.45
C PHE A 33 -5.61 -5.17 14.81
N LEU A 34 -4.64 -5.98 14.39
CA LEU A 34 -3.22 -5.64 14.55
C LEU A 34 -2.83 -4.45 13.67
N GLY A 35 -3.41 -4.35 12.47
CA GLY A 35 -3.26 -3.17 11.61
C GLY A 35 -3.88 -1.90 12.24
N ILE A 36 -5.03 -2.03 12.90
CA ILE A 36 -5.66 -0.95 13.68
C ILE A 36 -4.75 -0.51 14.83
N ALA A 37 -4.17 -1.45 15.57
CA ALA A 37 -3.24 -1.15 16.65
C ALA A 37 -1.98 -0.44 16.12
N ALA A 38 -1.42 -0.88 14.98
CA ALA A 38 -0.31 -0.21 14.33
C ALA A 38 -0.68 1.23 13.91
N ALA A 39 -1.86 1.43 13.32
CA ALA A 39 -2.34 2.77 12.96
C ALA A 39 -2.53 3.67 14.19
N GLY A 40 -3.05 3.12 15.28
CA GLY A 40 -3.16 3.82 16.57
C GLY A 40 -1.80 4.24 17.12
N LEU A 41 -0.81 3.36 17.04
CA LEU A 41 0.57 3.67 17.43
C LEU A 41 1.14 4.83 16.58
N GLY A 42 0.91 4.81 15.27
CA GLY A 42 1.30 5.89 14.36
C GLY A 42 0.62 7.23 14.70
N LEU A 43 -0.68 7.21 15.00
CA LEU A 43 -1.43 8.41 15.40
C LEU A 43 -0.93 9.02 16.72
N VAL A 44 -0.66 8.18 17.72
CA VAL A 44 -0.19 8.64 19.04
C VAL A 44 1.23 9.21 18.98
N THR A 45 2.08 8.61 18.15
CA THR A 45 3.48 9.04 18.01
C THR A 45 3.63 10.26 17.11
N GLY A 46 2.78 10.40 16.09
CA GLY A 46 2.83 11.52 15.14
C GLY A 46 4.11 11.56 14.30
N ALA A 47 4.87 10.46 14.25
CA ALA A 47 6.16 10.37 13.57
C ALA A 47 6.09 9.40 12.38
N PRO A 48 6.92 9.58 11.33
CA PRO A 48 6.94 8.67 10.19
C PRO A 48 7.62 7.33 10.52
N LEU A 49 6.86 6.43 11.15
CA LEU A 49 7.32 5.12 11.65
C LEU A 49 7.66 4.08 10.55
N LEU A 50 7.26 4.32 9.30
CA LEU A 50 7.65 3.45 8.18
C LEU A 50 8.92 4.02 7.52
N PRO A 51 10.01 3.24 7.43
CA PRO A 51 11.20 3.70 6.74
C PRO A 51 10.95 3.89 5.24
N ILE A 52 10.98 5.16 4.82
CA ILE A 52 10.89 5.57 3.42
C ILE A 52 12.18 6.25 2.97
N PRO A 53 12.45 6.36 1.65
CA PRO A 53 13.68 6.91 1.09
C PRO A 53 13.79 8.42 1.30
N SER A 54 14.07 8.83 2.54
CA SER A 54 14.27 10.21 2.99
C SER A 54 14.51 10.28 4.51
N ILE A 55 14.37 9.18 5.27
CA ILE A 55 14.60 9.21 6.72
C ILE A 55 16.05 9.62 6.97
N GLY A 56 16.21 10.79 7.56
CA GLY A 56 17.52 11.30 7.96
C GLY A 56 18.14 10.38 9.02
N ALA A 57 19.46 10.17 8.93
CA ALA A 57 20.20 9.40 9.93
C ALA A 57 19.99 9.93 11.37
N LEU A 58 19.65 11.21 11.51
CA LEU A 58 19.35 11.87 12.78
C LEU A 58 18.09 11.31 13.46
N THR A 59 17.05 10.97 12.71
CA THR A 59 15.81 10.40 13.26
C THR A 59 16.04 9.00 13.85
N LEU A 60 17.07 8.30 13.35
CA LEU A 60 17.47 6.97 13.80
C LEU A 60 18.34 6.99 15.07
N LYS A 61 18.76 8.18 15.53
CA LYS A 61 19.50 8.36 16.79
C LYS A 61 18.62 8.17 18.02
N ASP A 62 17.31 8.45 17.91
CA ASP A 62 16.38 8.39 19.04
C ASP A 62 15.98 6.93 19.35
N PRO A 63 16.30 6.42 20.56
CA PRO A 63 15.87 5.11 21.02
C PRO A 63 14.38 4.85 20.91
N ILE A 64 13.58 5.86 21.24
CA ILE A 64 12.13 5.72 21.23
C ILE A 64 11.66 5.53 19.79
N PHE A 65 12.21 6.30 18.85
CA PHE A 65 11.81 6.22 17.45
C PHE A 65 12.04 4.84 16.84
N TYR A 66 13.23 4.24 16.96
CA TYR A 66 13.49 2.94 16.32
C TYR A 66 12.73 1.79 16.97
N TRP A 67 12.52 1.80 18.30
CA TRP A 67 11.68 0.78 18.95
C TRP A 67 10.22 0.91 18.55
N THR A 68 9.71 2.14 18.45
CA THR A 68 8.31 2.38 18.10
C THR A 68 8.04 2.06 16.62
N SER A 69 9.00 2.38 15.75
CA SER A 69 8.97 1.98 14.33
C SER A 69 9.04 0.46 14.16
N THR A 70 9.87 -0.22 14.96
CA THR A 70 9.93 -1.69 14.98
C THR A 70 8.58 -2.28 15.40
N ALA A 71 7.98 -1.80 16.48
CA ALA A 71 6.68 -2.26 16.95
C ALA A 71 5.59 -2.02 15.90
N PHE A 72 5.59 -0.84 15.26
CA PHE A 72 4.67 -0.51 14.17
C PHE A 72 4.78 -1.51 13.00
N VAL A 73 5.99 -1.71 12.46
CA VAL A 73 6.19 -2.63 11.34
C VAL A 73 5.89 -4.07 11.77
N ALA A 74 6.28 -4.49 12.97
CA ALA A 74 5.99 -5.84 13.48
C ALA A 74 4.48 -6.10 13.55
N LEU A 75 3.68 -5.15 14.02
CA LEU A 75 2.22 -5.27 14.03
C LEU A 75 1.65 -5.40 12.61
N LEU A 76 2.16 -4.64 11.64
CA LEU A 76 1.76 -4.78 10.24
C LEU A 76 2.16 -6.13 9.64
N VAL A 77 3.36 -6.63 9.95
CA VAL A 77 3.86 -7.91 9.45
C VAL A 77 3.09 -9.09 10.04
N ILE A 78 2.80 -9.07 11.33
CA ILE A 78 1.95 -10.09 11.97
C ILE A 78 0.51 -9.99 11.45
N SER A 79 0.00 -8.77 11.20
CA SER A 79 -1.29 -8.57 10.54
C SER A 79 -1.34 -9.27 9.18
N LEU A 80 -0.30 -9.09 8.35
CA LEU A 80 -0.17 -9.77 7.07
C LEU A 80 -0.11 -11.30 7.25
N LEU A 81 0.65 -11.83 8.21
CA LEU A 81 0.69 -13.27 8.47
C LEU A 81 -0.70 -13.87 8.76
N LEU A 82 -1.49 -13.21 9.61
CA LEU A 82 -2.84 -13.67 9.93
C LEU A 82 -3.77 -13.60 8.71
N GLN A 83 -3.65 -12.55 7.90
CA GLN A 83 -4.38 -12.42 6.63
C GLN A 83 -3.96 -13.50 5.63
N LEU A 84 -2.67 -13.84 5.55
CA LEU A 84 -2.13 -14.90 4.69
C LEU A 84 -2.78 -16.24 5.02
N ILE A 85 -2.71 -16.65 6.30
CA ILE A 85 -3.26 -17.91 6.79
C ILE A 85 -4.77 -17.97 6.50
N GLY A 86 -5.46 -16.85 6.70
CA GLY A 86 -6.90 -16.78 6.47
C GLY A 86 -7.33 -16.61 5.00
N SER A 87 -6.41 -16.42 4.05
CA SER A 87 -6.73 -16.08 2.64
C SER A 87 -7.17 -17.27 1.77
N GLY A 88 -7.13 -18.50 2.29
CA GLY A 88 -7.35 -19.72 1.50
C GLY A 88 -8.71 -19.79 0.79
N SER A 89 -9.77 -19.28 1.41
CA SER A 89 -11.12 -19.18 0.81
C SER A 89 -11.16 -18.20 -0.37
N LEU A 90 -10.54 -17.03 -0.21
CA LEU A 90 -10.42 -16.01 -1.25
C LEU A 90 -9.62 -16.54 -2.44
N ARG A 91 -8.52 -17.26 -2.17
CA ARG A 91 -7.72 -17.94 -3.20
C ARG A 91 -8.54 -18.90 -4.03
N ARG A 92 -9.35 -19.75 -3.39
CA ARG A 92 -10.21 -20.72 -4.07
C ARG A 92 -11.29 -20.04 -4.91
N ARG A 93 -11.84 -18.91 -4.44
CA ARG A 93 -12.89 -18.18 -5.17
C ARG A 93 -12.37 -17.38 -6.36
N LEU A 94 -11.16 -16.83 -6.23
CA LEU A 94 -10.54 -16.01 -7.27
C LEU A 94 -9.64 -16.82 -8.22
N GLU A 95 -9.43 -18.12 -7.98
CA GLU A 95 -8.53 -19.05 -8.72
C GLU A 95 -7.23 -18.39 -9.22
N SER A 96 -6.63 -17.54 -8.40
CA SER A 96 -5.53 -16.66 -8.82
C SER A 96 -4.38 -16.65 -7.82
N GLY A 97 -3.23 -16.21 -8.31
CA GLY A 97 -2.00 -16.05 -7.52
C GLY A 97 -2.01 -14.89 -6.53
N TYR A 98 -3.14 -14.18 -6.30
CA TYR A 98 -3.18 -13.02 -5.40
C TYR A 98 -2.57 -13.25 -4.00
N PRO A 99 -2.72 -14.43 -3.35
CA PRO A 99 -2.08 -14.68 -2.05
C PRO A 99 -0.55 -14.71 -2.10
N ALA A 100 0.06 -14.93 -3.27
CA ALA A 100 1.51 -14.89 -3.41
C ALA A 100 2.07 -13.49 -3.12
N VAL A 101 1.33 -12.43 -3.49
CA VAL A 101 1.71 -11.05 -3.16
C VAL A 101 1.77 -10.87 -1.65
N LEU A 102 0.76 -11.35 -0.92
CA LEU A 102 0.66 -11.23 0.53
C LEU A 102 1.82 -11.99 1.23
N LEU A 103 2.17 -13.18 0.74
CA LEU A 103 3.34 -13.92 1.20
C LEU A 103 4.64 -13.14 0.97
N LEU A 104 4.84 -12.55 -0.22
CA LEU A 104 6.02 -11.75 -0.53
C LEU A 104 6.10 -10.51 0.38
N THR A 105 4.98 -9.80 0.59
CA THR A 105 4.94 -8.63 1.50
C THR A 105 5.33 -9.03 2.92
N PHE A 106 4.83 -10.17 3.41
CA PHE A 106 5.21 -10.70 4.72
C PHE A 106 6.71 -11.04 4.80
N LEU A 107 7.24 -11.75 3.81
CA LEU A 107 8.65 -12.17 3.80
C LEU A 107 9.62 -10.99 3.73
N VAL A 108 9.27 -9.92 3.01
CA VAL A 108 10.07 -8.67 2.98
C VAL A 108 9.91 -7.86 4.27
N GLY A 109 8.76 -7.97 4.94
CA GLY A 109 8.54 -7.31 6.22
C GLY A 109 9.40 -7.84 7.36
N ILE A 110 9.71 -9.15 7.40
CA ILE A 110 10.56 -9.77 8.43
C ILE A 110 11.95 -9.10 8.53
N PRO A 111 12.76 -9.01 7.47
CA PRO A 111 14.07 -8.38 7.55
C PRO A 111 13.97 -6.89 7.88
N LEU A 112 12.87 -6.22 7.53
CA LEU A 112 12.64 -4.83 7.94
C LEU A 112 12.47 -4.70 9.46
N VAL A 113 11.66 -5.56 10.08
CA VAL A 113 11.50 -5.63 11.55
C VAL A 113 12.82 -5.94 12.24
N ILE A 114 13.63 -6.83 11.66
CA ILE A 114 14.94 -7.18 12.21
C ILE A 114 15.92 -6.01 12.08
N LEU A 115 15.91 -5.28 10.97
CA LEU A 115 16.91 -4.25 10.66
C LEU A 115 16.70 -2.96 11.48
N ILE A 116 15.46 -2.49 11.67
CA ILE A 116 15.16 -1.19 12.33
C ILE A 116 15.82 -1.05 13.73
N PRO A 117 15.78 -2.05 14.64
CA PRO A 117 16.41 -1.95 15.96
C PRO A 117 17.92 -1.69 15.93
N PHE A 118 18.61 -2.06 14.84
CA PHE A 118 20.05 -1.85 14.72
C PHE A 118 20.44 -0.38 14.53
N GLY A 119 19.48 0.55 14.33
CA GLY A 119 19.75 1.98 14.20
C GLY A 119 20.60 2.55 15.34
N GLY A 120 20.34 2.15 16.58
CA GLY A 120 21.12 2.58 17.74
C GLY A 120 22.56 2.06 17.77
N MET A 121 22.83 0.90 17.17
CA MET A 121 24.18 0.34 17.07
C MET A 121 25.00 1.03 15.98
N TYR A 122 24.41 1.21 14.79
CA TYR A 122 25.10 1.80 13.64
C TYR A 122 25.39 3.29 13.80
N TRP A 123 24.60 4.03 14.61
CA TRP A 123 24.87 5.44 14.90
C TRP A 123 26.26 5.68 15.51
N ASN A 124 26.76 4.74 16.31
CA ASN A 124 28.08 4.84 16.95
C ASN A 124 29.23 4.38 16.03
N LEU A 125 28.92 3.97 14.80
CA LEU A 125 29.87 3.49 13.79
C LEU A 125 29.70 4.31 12.50
N PRO A 126 30.28 5.52 12.40
CA PRO A 126 30.03 6.46 11.29
C PRO A 126 30.23 5.85 9.90
N GLY A 127 31.20 4.93 9.74
CA GLY A 127 31.46 4.23 8.48
C GLY A 127 30.37 3.25 8.04
N GLN A 128 29.40 2.92 8.90
CA GLN A 128 28.32 1.96 8.63
C GLN A 128 26.93 2.63 8.52
N VAL A 129 26.79 3.89 8.92
CA VAL A 129 25.51 4.63 8.88
C VAL A 129 24.93 4.68 7.46
N ALA A 130 25.76 5.01 6.46
CA ALA A 130 25.32 5.11 5.07
C ALA A 130 24.76 3.78 4.53
N SER A 131 25.46 2.66 4.76
CA SER A 131 25.01 1.33 4.36
C SER A 131 23.73 0.92 5.10
N TYR A 132 23.63 1.22 6.39
CA TYR A 132 22.42 0.95 7.18
C TYR A 132 21.19 1.68 6.63
N VAL A 133 21.29 3.00 6.44
CA VAL A 133 20.21 3.83 5.89
C VAL A 133 19.82 3.37 4.48
N THR A 134 20.81 3.02 3.64
CA THR A 134 20.57 2.52 2.29
C THR A 134 19.79 1.20 2.29
N ASN A 135 20.22 0.23 3.11
CA ASN A 135 19.53 -1.05 3.24
C ASN A 135 18.10 -0.89 3.75
N LEU A 136 17.91 0.00 4.74
CA LEU A 136 16.61 0.29 5.31
C LEU A 136 15.66 0.94 4.28
N ALA A 137 16.16 1.90 3.49
CA ALA A 137 15.40 2.55 2.43
C ALA A 137 15.02 1.59 1.30
N ILE A 138 15.91 0.66 0.91
CA ILE A 138 15.64 -0.36 -0.11
C ILE A 138 14.54 -1.32 0.39
N LEU A 139 14.70 -1.90 1.59
CA LEU A 139 13.71 -2.83 2.13
C LEU A 139 12.36 -2.15 2.37
N GLY A 140 12.36 -0.93 2.92
CA GLY A 140 11.14 -0.13 3.10
C GLY A 140 10.44 0.17 1.78
N SER A 141 11.20 0.47 0.72
CA SER A 141 10.65 0.68 -0.63
C SER A 141 10.00 -0.57 -1.21
N ILE A 142 10.70 -1.72 -1.12
CA ILE A 142 10.16 -3.00 -1.60
C ILE A 142 8.89 -3.36 -0.82
N PHE A 143 8.91 -3.20 0.51
CA PHE A 143 7.74 -3.44 1.35
C PHE A 143 6.55 -2.57 0.92
N ALA A 144 6.76 -1.26 0.72
CA ALA A 144 5.70 -0.36 0.29
C ALA A 144 5.14 -0.71 -1.09
N ILE A 145 5.99 -1.09 -2.06
CA ILE A 145 5.57 -1.57 -3.38
C ILE A 145 4.67 -2.81 -3.24
N LEU A 146 5.11 -3.80 -2.48
CA LEU A 146 4.34 -5.03 -2.24
C LEU A 146 3.04 -4.74 -1.47
N TRP A 147 3.04 -3.74 -0.59
CA TRP A 147 1.86 -3.25 0.10
C TRP A 147 0.85 -2.61 -0.86
N GLN A 148 1.30 -1.81 -1.84
CA GLN A 148 0.43 -1.28 -2.90
C GLN A 148 -0.22 -2.42 -3.69
N LEU A 149 0.56 -3.42 -4.09
CA LEU A 149 0.06 -4.58 -4.83
C LEU A 149 -0.99 -5.37 -4.03
N TRP A 150 -0.78 -5.55 -2.73
CA TRP A 150 -1.76 -6.19 -1.86
C TRP A 150 -3.04 -5.36 -1.74
N SER A 151 -2.91 -4.05 -1.60
CA SER A 151 -4.06 -3.13 -1.46
C SER A 151 -5.03 -3.21 -2.66
N ILE A 152 -4.50 -3.49 -3.86
CA ILE A 152 -5.30 -3.67 -5.09
C ILE A 152 -6.22 -4.87 -4.98
N VAL A 153 -5.78 -5.94 -4.30
CA VAL A 153 -6.59 -7.15 -4.15
C VAL A 153 -7.93 -6.83 -3.50
N TYR A 154 -7.98 -5.90 -2.55
CA TYR A 154 -9.24 -5.47 -1.94
C TYR A 154 -10.18 -4.76 -2.91
N VAL A 155 -9.65 -3.89 -3.77
CA VAL A 155 -10.46 -3.16 -4.74
C VAL A 155 -10.94 -4.10 -5.86
N ASP A 156 -10.01 -4.87 -6.42
CA ASP A 156 -10.28 -5.73 -7.57
C ASP A 156 -11.13 -6.94 -7.20
N SER A 157 -10.99 -7.51 -6.00
CA SER A 157 -11.80 -8.67 -5.58
C SER A 157 -13.21 -8.32 -5.09
N SER A 158 -13.49 -7.06 -4.77
CA SER A 158 -14.75 -6.65 -4.13
C SER A 158 -15.78 -6.08 -5.10
N LYS A 159 -17.04 -6.50 -4.95
CA LYS A 159 -18.22 -5.86 -5.56
C LYS A 159 -18.74 -4.66 -4.77
N THR A 160 -18.26 -4.47 -3.55
CA THR A 160 -18.80 -3.52 -2.57
C THR A 160 -17.83 -2.39 -2.26
N TYR A 161 -18.36 -1.26 -1.77
CA TYR A 161 -17.58 -0.11 -1.33
C TYR A 161 -16.65 -0.41 -0.14
N THR A 162 -16.89 -1.48 0.64
CA THR A 162 -15.99 -1.85 1.74
C THR A 162 -14.62 -2.27 1.22
N GLY A 163 -14.55 -3.11 0.19
CA GLY A 163 -13.29 -3.48 -0.45
C GLY A 163 -12.64 -2.31 -1.19
N LEU A 164 -13.44 -1.41 -1.78
CA LEU A 164 -12.93 -0.16 -2.37
C LEU A 164 -12.19 0.68 -1.33
N LEU A 165 -12.86 0.98 -0.21
CA LEU A 165 -12.28 1.80 0.86
C LEU A 165 -11.10 1.09 1.53
N ALA A 166 -11.20 -0.23 1.75
CA ALA A 166 -10.10 -1.04 2.26
C ALA A 166 -8.86 -0.90 1.36
N GLY A 167 -9.02 -1.00 0.04
CA GLY A 167 -7.90 -0.88 -0.88
C GLY A 167 -7.36 0.54 -1.01
N ILE A 168 -8.20 1.54 -1.27
CA ILE A 168 -7.75 2.93 -1.47
C ILE A 168 -7.08 3.48 -0.21
N LEU A 169 -7.66 3.30 0.97
CA LEU A 169 -7.10 3.84 2.21
C LEU A 169 -5.81 3.12 2.62
N ASN A 170 -5.70 1.80 2.38
CA ASN A 170 -4.45 1.08 2.57
C ASN A 170 -3.40 1.38 1.50
N ALA A 171 -3.79 1.78 0.29
CA ALA A 171 -2.83 2.18 -0.74
C ALA A 171 -2.26 3.57 -0.45
N PHE A 172 -3.12 4.55 -0.18
CA PHE A 172 -2.73 5.95 -0.12
C PHE A 172 -2.10 6.40 1.21
N TRP A 173 -2.16 5.61 2.29
CA TRP A 173 -1.49 6.05 3.53
C TRP A 173 0.03 6.18 3.38
N ILE A 174 0.72 5.31 2.62
CA ILE A 174 2.18 5.42 2.42
C ILE A 174 2.54 6.65 1.59
N PRO A 175 1.90 6.92 0.41
CA PRO A 175 2.09 8.18 -0.30
C PRO A 175 1.85 9.41 0.58
N VAL A 176 0.75 9.44 1.35
CA VAL A 176 0.45 10.58 2.23
C VAL A 176 1.46 10.70 3.36
N LEU A 177 1.93 9.59 3.93
CA LEU A 177 3.01 9.58 4.92
C LEU A 177 4.30 10.15 4.34
N ALA A 178 4.63 9.80 3.09
CA ALA A 178 5.80 10.31 2.41
C ALA A 178 5.73 11.81 2.15
N ILE A 179 4.55 12.34 1.82
CA ILE A 179 4.33 13.79 1.74
C ILE A 179 4.52 14.44 3.12
N GLY A 180 3.95 13.86 4.18
CA GLY A 180 4.10 14.35 5.55
C GLY A 180 5.57 14.40 5.98
N MET A 181 6.35 13.39 5.62
CA MET A 181 7.77 13.35 5.90
C MET A 181 8.58 14.36 5.09
N GLY A 182 8.30 14.50 3.80
CA GLY A 182 8.90 15.55 2.97
C GLY A 182 8.65 16.92 3.59
N LEU A 183 7.40 17.24 3.91
CA LEU A 183 7.04 18.51 4.57
C LEU A 183 7.74 18.69 5.93
N SER A 184 7.92 17.60 6.69
CA SER A 184 8.63 17.64 7.97
C SER A 184 10.10 18.05 7.77
N ASN A 185 10.78 17.50 6.77
CA ASN A 185 12.17 17.85 6.46
C ASN A 185 12.28 19.30 5.97
N TYR A 186 11.34 19.76 5.14
CA TYR A 186 11.26 21.17 4.73
C TYR A 186 10.98 22.14 5.88
N SER A 187 10.28 21.68 6.92
CA SER A 187 9.96 22.51 8.08
C SER A 187 11.17 22.91 8.91
N ILE A 188 12.30 22.19 8.77
CA ILE A 188 13.58 22.55 9.41
C ILE A 188 14.03 23.95 8.95
N ALA A 189 13.89 24.24 7.65
CA ALA A 189 14.20 25.55 7.09
C ALA A 189 13.01 26.53 7.17
N ASN A 190 11.77 26.01 7.28
CA ASN A 190 10.54 26.80 7.29
C ASN A 190 9.62 26.38 8.45
N PRO A 191 9.85 26.89 9.67
CA PRO A 191 9.13 26.44 10.87
C PRO A 191 7.60 26.50 10.78
N GLY A 192 7.05 27.42 9.97
CA GLY A 192 5.61 27.54 9.73
C GLY A 192 4.96 26.31 9.05
N LEU A 193 5.74 25.43 8.43
CA LEU A 193 5.24 24.20 7.79
C LEU A 193 5.16 23.00 8.75
N ALA A 194 5.79 23.08 9.92
CA ALA A 194 5.77 22.01 10.92
C ALA A 194 4.35 21.54 11.32
N PRO A 195 3.37 22.43 11.61
CA PRO A 195 2.00 21.99 11.91
C PRO A 195 1.33 21.29 10.73
N ILE A 196 1.61 21.72 9.50
CA ILE A 196 1.06 21.09 8.28
C ILE A 196 1.64 19.68 8.12
N ALA A 197 2.95 19.51 8.29
CA ALA A 197 3.61 18.21 8.25
C ALA A 197 3.04 17.23 9.28
N ALA A 198 2.80 17.71 10.51
CA ALA A 198 2.18 16.90 11.57
C ALA A 198 0.75 16.48 11.21
N VAL A 199 -0.07 17.39 10.69
CA VAL A 199 -1.45 17.09 10.25
C VAL A 199 -1.46 16.08 9.11
N VAL A 200 -0.58 16.23 8.12
CA VAL A 200 -0.49 15.29 6.99
C VAL A 200 -0.03 13.90 7.46
N THR A 201 0.95 13.84 8.37
CA THR A 201 1.41 12.58 8.97
C THR A 201 0.29 11.90 9.77
N ALA A 202 -0.46 12.66 10.57
CA ALA A 202 -1.62 12.16 11.29
C ALA A 202 -2.72 11.67 10.33
N ALA A 203 -2.96 12.40 9.23
CA ALA A 203 -3.92 12.00 8.20
C ALA A 203 -3.53 10.66 7.55
N ALA A 204 -2.24 10.42 7.29
CA ALA A 204 -1.76 9.13 6.80
C ALA A 204 -2.13 7.98 7.75
N TYR A 205 -1.88 8.14 9.06
CA TYR A 205 -2.23 7.10 10.03
C TYR A 205 -3.73 6.97 10.26
N ALA A 206 -4.50 8.05 10.16
CA ALA A 206 -5.96 8.00 10.16
C ALA A 206 -6.48 7.23 8.93
N MET A 207 -5.88 7.43 7.76
CA MET A 207 -6.20 6.65 6.56
C MET A 207 -5.88 5.16 6.77
N LEU A 208 -4.71 4.84 7.31
CA LEU A 208 -4.37 3.45 7.65
C LEU A 208 -5.39 2.86 8.65
N LEU A 209 -5.78 3.61 9.69
CA LEU A 209 -6.75 3.17 10.70
C LEU A 209 -8.11 2.82 10.06
N VAL A 210 -8.67 3.75 9.28
CA VAL A 210 -9.95 3.53 8.61
C VAL A 210 -9.82 2.43 7.55
N GLY A 211 -8.69 2.38 6.83
CA GLY A 211 -8.39 1.32 5.88
C GLY A 211 -8.38 -0.06 6.55
N GLN A 212 -7.74 -0.20 7.71
CA GLN A 212 -7.68 -1.47 8.44
C GLN A 212 -9.05 -1.86 9.03
N LEU A 213 -9.86 -0.91 9.48
CA LEU A 213 -11.27 -1.17 9.83
C LEU A 213 -12.07 -1.72 8.64
N MET A 214 -11.85 -1.18 7.44
CA MET A 214 -12.49 -1.68 6.22
C MET A 214 -11.94 -3.04 5.79
N VAL A 215 -10.66 -3.33 6.04
CA VAL A 215 -10.06 -4.67 5.86
C VAL A 215 -10.74 -5.69 6.76
N VAL A 216 -10.98 -5.38 8.05
CA VAL A 216 -11.75 -6.24 8.96
C VAL A 216 -13.15 -6.51 8.39
N LYS A 217 -13.85 -5.44 7.97
CA LYS A 217 -15.20 -5.56 7.38
C LYS A 217 -15.19 -6.37 6.09
N PHE A 218 -14.17 -6.22 5.24
CA PHE A 218 -14.00 -7.00 4.03
C PHE A 218 -13.83 -8.49 4.36
N TRP A 219 -12.89 -8.86 5.24
CA TRP A 219 -12.67 -10.26 5.58
C TRP A 219 -13.89 -10.92 6.24
N TRP A 220 -14.70 -10.14 6.95
CA TRP A 220 -15.92 -10.62 7.56
C TRP A 220 -17.17 -10.46 6.69
N SER A 221 -17.04 -9.93 5.48
CA SER A 221 -18.16 -9.82 4.55
C SER A 221 -18.58 -11.21 4.05
N PRO A 222 -19.84 -11.36 3.62
CA PRO A 222 -20.28 -12.56 2.90
C PRO A 222 -19.40 -12.81 1.68
N ILE A 223 -19.17 -14.07 1.34
CA ILE A 223 -18.40 -14.45 0.14
C ILE A 223 -19.07 -13.96 -1.16
N THR A 224 -20.39 -13.71 -1.12
CA THR A 224 -21.14 -13.12 -2.23
C THR A 224 -20.71 -11.68 -2.56
N SER A 225 -20.09 -10.98 -1.61
CA SER A 225 -19.49 -9.65 -1.81
C SER A 225 -18.21 -9.70 -2.65
N VAL A 226 -17.62 -10.87 -2.85
CA VAL A 226 -16.47 -11.09 -3.73
C VAL A 226 -16.96 -11.25 -5.16
N ARG A 227 -16.23 -10.68 -6.12
CA ARG A 227 -16.55 -10.83 -7.53
C ARG A 227 -16.38 -12.28 -7.98
N GLU A 228 -17.23 -12.68 -8.92
CA GLU A 228 -17.03 -13.90 -9.68
C GLU A 228 -16.27 -13.52 -10.94
N PHE A 229 -15.43 -14.44 -11.41
CA PHE A 229 -14.41 -14.25 -12.45
C PHE A 229 -14.75 -13.30 -13.62
N GLY A 230 -13.72 -12.61 -14.11
CA GLY A 230 -13.67 -12.16 -15.51
C GLY A 230 -14.07 -10.71 -15.81
N ARG A 231 -14.57 -9.90 -14.86
CA ARG A 231 -14.86 -8.48 -15.09
C ARG A 231 -14.47 -7.56 -13.94
N SER A 232 -13.97 -6.37 -14.28
CA SER A 232 -13.80 -5.27 -13.33
C SER A 232 -15.19 -4.79 -12.90
N SER A 233 -15.43 -4.71 -11.59
CA SER A 233 -16.67 -4.16 -11.04
C SER A 233 -16.82 -2.67 -11.39
N ASP A 234 -18.04 -2.15 -11.38
CA ASP A 234 -18.25 -0.70 -11.55
C ASP A 234 -17.58 0.09 -10.42
N THR A 235 -17.46 -0.51 -9.23
CA THR A 235 -16.65 0.02 -8.12
C THR A 235 -15.17 0.12 -8.47
N ALA A 236 -14.59 -0.84 -9.20
CA ALA A 236 -13.20 -0.77 -9.64
C ALA A 236 -12.96 0.33 -10.70
N LYS A 237 -13.91 0.56 -11.61
CA LYS A 237 -13.83 1.68 -12.58
C LYS A 237 -13.90 3.04 -11.88
N PHE A 238 -14.81 3.16 -10.90
CA PHE A 238 -14.89 4.36 -10.06
C PHE A 238 -13.61 4.57 -9.25
N ALA A 239 -13.04 3.49 -8.70
CA ALA A 239 -11.74 3.49 -8.03
C ALA A 239 -10.65 4.06 -8.94
N PHE A 240 -10.57 3.59 -10.18
CA PHE A 240 -9.59 4.06 -11.14
C PHE A 240 -9.68 5.58 -11.38
N GLY A 241 -10.90 6.12 -11.49
CA GLY A 241 -11.12 7.56 -11.62
C GLY A 241 -10.66 8.36 -10.40
N ILE A 242 -11.10 7.98 -9.20
CA ILE A 242 -10.70 8.68 -7.96
C ILE A 242 -9.19 8.58 -7.72
N THR A 243 -8.64 7.38 -7.85
CA THR A 243 -7.21 7.15 -7.58
C THR A 243 -6.33 7.84 -8.62
N GLY A 244 -6.80 8.00 -9.87
CA GLY A 244 -6.17 8.84 -10.87
C GLY A 244 -6.18 10.33 -10.49
N LEU A 245 -7.32 10.84 -10.02
CA LEU A 245 -7.41 12.22 -9.51
C LEU A 245 -6.48 12.45 -8.31
N LEU A 246 -6.45 11.53 -7.35
CA LEU A 246 -5.55 11.62 -6.19
C LEU A 246 -4.08 11.58 -6.61
N THR A 247 -3.73 10.69 -7.54
CA THR A 247 -2.37 10.60 -8.12
C THR A 247 -1.99 11.90 -8.83
N PHE A 248 -2.92 12.49 -9.58
CA PHE A 248 -2.71 13.80 -10.22
C PHE A 248 -2.46 14.91 -9.20
N ILE A 249 -3.24 14.97 -8.11
CA ILE A 249 -3.04 15.96 -7.04
C ILE A 249 -1.67 15.79 -6.37
N ILE A 250 -1.28 14.56 -6.06
CA ILE A 250 0.05 14.25 -5.49
C ILE A 250 1.15 14.65 -6.48
N GLY A 251 0.98 14.36 -7.76
CA GLY A 251 1.94 14.74 -8.81
C GLY A 251 2.06 16.25 -9.00
N ALA A 252 0.94 16.97 -8.97
CA ALA A 252 0.93 18.42 -9.02
C ALA A 252 1.69 19.02 -7.83
N ALA A 253 1.46 18.49 -6.61
CA ALA A 253 2.22 18.91 -5.44
C ALA A 253 3.73 18.63 -5.58
N ALA A 254 4.12 17.45 -6.06
CA ALA A 254 5.52 17.08 -6.26
C ALA A 254 6.27 17.97 -7.30
N ILE A 255 5.54 18.52 -8.27
CA ILE A 255 6.06 19.46 -9.27
C ILE A 255 6.09 20.90 -8.74
N VAL A 256 5.05 21.35 -8.02
CA VAL A 256 4.93 22.73 -7.51
C VAL A 256 5.84 22.98 -6.31
N PHE A 257 5.99 22.01 -5.39
CA PHE A 257 7.06 22.01 -4.38
C PHE A 257 8.42 21.57 -4.96
N GLY A 258 8.53 21.53 -6.29
CA GLY A 258 9.72 21.15 -7.02
C GLY A 258 10.90 22.11 -6.80
N PRO A 259 12.12 21.64 -7.09
CA PRO A 259 13.40 22.22 -6.63
C PRO A 259 13.80 23.47 -7.42
N PHE A 260 13.08 24.57 -7.27
CA PHE A 260 13.59 25.86 -7.70
C PHE A 260 14.61 26.35 -6.67
N ALA A 261 15.88 26.45 -7.08
CA ALA A 261 16.94 27.03 -6.28
C ALA A 261 17.41 28.33 -6.92
N LEU A 262 17.62 29.36 -6.10
CA LEU A 262 18.25 30.60 -6.53
C LEU A 262 19.76 30.35 -6.71
N ILE A 263 20.29 30.58 -7.91
CA ILE A 263 21.71 30.38 -8.21
C ILE A 263 22.38 31.72 -8.57
N GLY A 264 23.56 31.94 -7.99
CA GLY A 264 24.43 33.09 -8.28
C GLY A 264 24.03 34.37 -7.56
N THR A 265 24.80 35.44 -7.78
CA THR A 265 24.55 36.77 -7.21
C THR A 265 23.28 37.45 -7.74
N ASN A 266 22.76 36.96 -8.88
CA ASN A 266 21.57 37.52 -9.53
C ASN A 266 20.27 36.80 -9.13
N LEU A 267 20.33 35.85 -8.18
CA LEU A 267 19.16 35.14 -7.63
C LEU A 267 18.21 34.60 -8.73
N THR A 268 18.76 33.94 -9.75
CA THR A 268 17.92 33.34 -10.80
C THR A 268 17.36 32.01 -10.30
N GLU A 269 16.05 31.84 -10.34
CA GLU A 269 15.38 30.57 -10.02
C GLU A 269 15.64 29.55 -11.13
N VAL A 270 16.35 28.47 -10.78
CA VAL A 270 16.60 27.36 -11.69
C VAL A 270 16.00 26.10 -11.11
N TRP A 271 15.24 25.38 -11.93
CA TRP A 271 14.75 24.05 -11.61
C TRP A 271 15.93 23.06 -11.52
N ARG A 272 16.07 22.36 -10.40
CA ARG A 272 17.11 21.34 -10.18
C ARG A 272 16.53 19.92 -10.27
N PRO A 273 17.34 18.88 -10.41
CA PRO A 273 16.84 17.52 -10.24
C PRO A 273 16.41 17.27 -8.79
N TRP A 274 15.29 16.57 -8.61
CA TRP A 274 14.95 15.98 -7.31
C TRP A 274 16.06 15.00 -6.90
N SER A 275 16.43 14.96 -5.61
CA SER A 275 17.68 14.38 -5.06
C SER A 275 18.92 15.27 -5.10
N THR A 276 18.82 16.51 -5.59
CA THR A 276 19.92 17.48 -5.40
C THR A 276 20.07 17.77 -3.91
N MET A 277 21.25 17.46 -3.37
CA MET A 277 21.61 17.79 -1.98
C MET A 277 21.82 19.31 -1.85
N ALA A 278 21.21 19.91 -0.83
CA ALA A 278 21.47 21.28 -0.41
C ALA A 278 22.70 21.33 0.52
N ASP A 279 22.83 20.33 1.40
CA ASP A 279 24.01 20.09 2.24
C ASP A 279 24.25 18.57 2.42
N ALA A 280 25.15 18.17 3.33
CA ALA A 280 25.51 16.77 3.58
C ALA A 280 24.34 15.89 4.11
N THR A 281 23.26 16.51 4.56
CA THR A 281 22.14 15.88 5.27
C THR A 281 20.76 16.29 4.76
N THR A 282 20.65 17.34 3.94
CA THR A 282 19.39 17.89 3.44
C THR A 282 19.33 17.93 1.93
N TYR A 283 18.14 17.69 1.39
CA TYR A 283 17.85 17.81 -0.03
C TYR A 283 17.23 19.17 -0.35
N VAL A 284 17.56 19.75 -1.51
CA VAL A 284 16.86 20.92 -2.07
C VAL A 284 15.39 20.58 -2.30
N THR A 285 15.13 19.39 -2.85
CA THR A 285 13.80 18.77 -2.80
C THR A 285 13.86 17.34 -2.34
N ASP A 286 13.07 17.10 -1.30
CA ASP A 286 12.97 15.82 -0.62
C ASP A 286 12.49 14.71 -1.57
N PRO A 287 13.25 13.61 -1.73
CA PRO A 287 12.87 12.50 -2.60
C PRO A 287 11.56 11.81 -2.16
N ALA A 288 11.07 12.03 -0.94
CA ALA A 288 9.80 11.50 -0.46
C ALA A 288 8.60 11.96 -1.30
N PHE A 289 8.63 13.15 -1.90
CA PHE A 289 7.55 13.63 -2.76
C PHE A 289 7.44 12.85 -4.06
N ILE A 290 8.56 12.54 -4.72
CA ILE A 290 8.55 11.65 -5.89
C ILE A 290 8.15 10.26 -5.45
N TYR A 291 8.69 9.78 -4.34
CA TYR A 291 8.36 8.45 -3.83
C TYR A 291 6.84 8.29 -3.62
N ALA A 292 6.17 9.32 -3.06
CA ALA A 292 4.71 9.38 -2.96
C ALA A 292 4.03 9.29 -4.34
N LEU A 293 4.51 10.07 -5.31
CA LEU A 293 4.00 10.04 -6.68
C LEU A 293 4.17 8.66 -7.32
N CYS A 294 5.36 8.07 -7.26
CA CYS A 294 5.64 6.75 -7.82
C CYS A 294 4.76 5.65 -7.20
N LEU A 295 4.55 5.67 -5.88
CA LEU A 295 3.66 4.71 -5.22
C LEU A 295 2.19 4.89 -5.63
N SER A 296 1.73 6.14 -5.73
CA SER A 296 0.37 6.44 -6.20
C SER A 296 0.15 6.03 -7.66
N LEU A 297 1.11 6.30 -8.54
CA LEU A 297 1.12 5.84 -9.93
C LEU A 297 1.11 4.33 -10.03
N LEU A 298 1.94 3.63 -9.23
CA LEU A 298 1.97 2.17 -9.20
C LEU A 298 0.59 1.60 -8.86
N PHE A 299 -0.04 2.12 -7.81
CA PHE A 299 -1.38 1.68 -7.42
C PHE A 299 -2.41 1.97 -8.51
N TRP A 300 -2.40 3.19 -9.07
CA TRP A 300 -3.34 3.61 -10.10
C TRP A 300 -3.22 2.79 -11.40
N VAL A 301 -2.01 2.61 -11.92
CA VAL A 301 -1.75 1.85 -13.16
C VAL A 301 -2.15 0.39 -12.97
N MET A 302 -1.87 -0.20 -11.81
CA MET A 302 -2.23 -1.59 -11.53
C MET A 302 -3.73 -1.78 -11.27
N LEU A 303 -4.47 -0.69 -11.02
CA LEU A 303 -5.93 -0.63 -10.96
C LEU A 303 -6.59 -0.41 -12.33
N ALA A 304 -5.80 -0.29 -13.41
CA ALA A 304 -6.32 -0.10 -14.75
C ALA A 304 -7.43 -1.12 -15.05
N PRO A 305 -8.65 -0.67 -15.40
CA PRO A 305 -9.76 -1.57 -15.61
C PRO A 305 -9.41 -2.57 -16.71
N ARG A 306 -9.53 -3.87 -16.41
CA ARG A 306 -9.48 -4.88 -17.45
C ARG A 306 -10.71 -4.70 -18.31
N LEU A 307 -10.51 -4.16 -19.53
CA LEU A 307 -11.50 -4.14 -20.60
C LEU A 307 -11.69 -5.60 -21.02
N GLY A 308 -12.51 -6.34 -20.28
CA GLY A 308 -12.98 -7.61 -20.79
C GLY A 308 -13.72 -7.30 -22.09
N ALA A 309 -13.18 -7.77 -23.21
CA ALA A 309 -14.02 -8.11 -24.35
C ALA A 309 -15.21 -8.91 -23.80
N ARG A 310 -16.39 -8.77 -24.39
CA ARG A 310 -17.45 -9.76 -24.17
C ARG A 310 -16.82 -11.12 -24.47
N GLU A 311 -16.31 -11.81 -23.46
CA GLU A 311 -16.07 -13.23 -23.55
C GLU A 311 -17.47 -13.81 -23.68
N LEU A 312 -17.87 -13.92 -24.94
CA LEU A 312 -18.74 -14.94 -25.45
C LEU A 312 -18.24 -16.24 -24.83
N ARG A 313 -18.70 -16.55 -23.61
CA ARG A 313 -18.65 -17.92 -23.16
C ARG A 313 -19.32 -18.70 -24.28
N ALA A 314 -18.65 -19.69 -24.83
CA ALA A 314 -19.24 -20.61 -25.79
C ALA A 314 -20.56 -21.23 -25.25
N THR A 315 -20.79 -21.18 -23.94
CA THR A 315 -22.07 -21.56 -23.30
C THR A 315 -23.23 -20.58 -23.51
N HIS A 316 -23.02 -19.39 -24.10
CA HIS A 316 -24.10 -18.46 -24.48
C HIS A 316 -24.29 -18.34 -25.99
N ILE A 317 -23.36 -18.88 -26.80
CA ILE A 317 -23.56 -18.99 -28.26
C ILE A 317 -24.54 -20.13 -28.58
N GLY A 318 -24.61 -21.19 -27.76
CA GLY A 318 -25.56 -22.30 -27.98
C GLY A 318 -27.02 -22.00 -27.65
N ALA A 319 -27.36 -20.78 -27.21
CA ALA A 319 -28.73 -20.36 -26.96
C ALA A 319 -29.30 -19.41 -28.03
N ASP A 320 -28.44 -18.95 -28.96
CA ASP A 320 -28.78 -18.03 -30.05
C ASP A 320 -28.46 -18.64 -31.44
N VAL A 321 -28.36 -19.97 -31.55
CA VAL A 321 -28.39 -20.72 -32.83
C VAL A 321 -29.71 -21.45 -32.93
#